data_AF-A0A2V9ASB4-F1
#
_entry.id   AF-A0A2V9ASB4-F1
#
_cell.length_a   1.000
_cell.length_b   1.000
_cell.length_c   1.000
_cell.angle_alpha   90.00
_cell.angle_beta   90.00
_cell.angle_gamma   90.00
#
_symmetry.space_group_name_H-M   'P 1'
#
loop_
_entity.id
_entity.type
_entity.pdbx_description
1 polymer ?
#
loop_
_entity_poly.entity_id
_entity_poly.type
_entity_poly.pdbx_seq_one_letter_code
_entity_poly.pdbx_strand_id
1 'polypeptide(L)'
;MYAGAFRKETGITFPLLIDEKREAYSAMELKSANLLHLLRSDNAEARARAKAAGHSNHKLGRNLFQLGGSFVFGPGDVDRFEHGSKTFGDNAPIEALLAALP
;
A
#
# COMPACT_ATOMS: atom_id res chain seq x y z
N MET A 1 -14.24 -11.27 10.52
CA MET A 1 -13.74 -11.25 9.12
C MET A 1 -13.50 -9.80 8.74
N TYR A 2 -12.24 -9.40 8.54
CA TYR A 2 -11.84 -7.98 8.48
C TYR A 2 -12.40 -7.22 7.26
N ALA A 3 -12.48 -7.86 6.09
CA ALA A 3 -12.94 -7.19 4.86
C ALA A 3 -14.42 -6.79 4.89
N GLY A 4 -15.30 -7.59 5.52
CA GLY A 4 -16.73 -7.28 5.61
C GLY A 4 -17.02 -6.06 6.50
N ALA A 5 -16.27 -5.89 7.58
CA ALA A 5 -16.33 -4.70 8.44
C ALA A 5 -15.79 -3.47 7.71
N PHE A 6 -14.62 -3.61 7.07
CA PHE A 6 -13.98 -2.54 6.30
C PHE A 6 -14.88 -2.02 5.17
N ARG A 7 -15.55 -2.91 4.44
CA ARG A 7 -16.50 -2.51 3.39
C ARG A 7 -17.68 -1.71 3.93
N LYS A 8 -18.24 -2.12 5.08
CA LYS A 8 -19.35 -1.40 5.72
C LYS A 8 -18.94 -0.01 6.20
N GLU A 9 -17.74 0.12 6.75
CA GLU A 9 -17.21 1.39 7.25
C GLU A 9 -16.86 2.37 6.12
N THR A 10 -16.26 1.88 5.04
CA THR A 10 -15.80 2.71 3.92
C THR A 10 -16.87 2.99 2.87
N GLY A 11 -17.96 2.23 2.84
CA GLY A 11 -19.01 2.34 1.83
C GLY A 11 -18.58 1.88 0.44
N ILE A 12 -17.47 1.13 0.32
CA ILE A 12 -16.96 0.64 -0.97
C ILE A 12 -17.99 -0.25 -1.67
N THR A 13 -18.38 0.17 -2.87
CA THR A 13 -19.36 -0.53 -3.71
C THR A 13 -18.71 -1.50 -4.70
N PHE A 14 -17.45 -1.26 -5.09
CA PHE A 14 -16.67 -2.14 -5.97
C PHE A 14 -16.18 -3.42 -5.24
N PRO A 15 -15.78 -4.48 -5.98
CA PRO A 15 -15.26 -5.71 -5.38
C PRO A 15 -14.05 -5.45 -4.48
N LEU A 16 -14.08 -6.00 -3.28
CA LEU A 16 -12.95 -6.01 -2.34
C LEU A 16 -12.43 -7.45 -2.22
N LEU A 17 -11.21 -7.68 -2.69
CA LEU A 17 -10.58 -9.00 -2.73
C LEU A 17 -9.54 -9.14 -1.61
N ILE A 18 -9.37 -10.34 -1.09
CA ILE A 18 -8.34 -10.68 -0.09
C ILE A 18 -7.30 -11.57 -0.77
N ASP A 19 -6.06 -11.10 -0.83
CA ASP A 19 -4.92 -11.91 -1.26
C ASP A 19 -4.32 -12.65 -0.05
N GLU A 20 -4.94 -13.76 0.34
CA GLU A 20 -4.55 -14.52 1.54
C GLU A 20 -3.13 -15.10 1.43
N LYS A 21 -2.75 -15.53 0.21
CA LYS A 21 -1.47 -16.18 -0.08
C LYS A 21 -0.37 -15.22 -0.55
N ARG A 22 -0.70 -13.96 -0.83
CA ARG A 22 0.21 -12.94 -1.38
C ARG A 22 0.68 -13.19 -2.80
N GLU A 23 -0.10 -13.95 -3.56
CA GLU A 23 0.27 -14.28 -4.93
C GLU A 23 0.21 -13.03 -5.81
N ALA A 24 -0.86 -12.24 -5.69
CA ALA A 24 -0.98 -10.97 -6.41
C ALA A 24 0.10 -9.98 -5.96
N TYR A 25 0.28 -9.83 -4.64
CA TYR A 25 1.31 -8.93 -4.10
C TYR A 25 2.73 -9.27 -4.59
N SER A 26 3.06 -10.57 -4.67
CA SER A 26 4.37 -11.02 -5.13
C SER A 26 4.56 -10.85 -6.64
N ALA A 27 3.50 -11.11 -7.42
CA ALA A 27 3.53 -10.97 -8.88
C ALA A 27 3.76 -9.53 -9.33
N MET A 28 3.30 -8.56 -8.54
CA MET A 28 3.43 -7.13 -8.86
C MET A 28 4.85 -6.59 -8.66
N GLU A 29 5.83 -7.44 -8.29
CA GLU A 29 7.20 -7.08 -7.90
C GLU A 29 7.25 -5.81 -7.02
N LEU A 30 6.18 -5.52 -6.26
CA LEU A 30 6.03 -4.32 -5.45
C LEU A 30 7.20 -4.31 -4.50
N LYS A 31 8.22 -3.56 -4.90
CA LYS A 31 9.57 -3.83 -4.44
C LYS A 31 9.51 -3.80 -2.93
N SER A 32 10.08 -4.82 -2.30
CA SER A 32 10.60 -4.76 -0.95
C SER A 32 11.70 -3.66 -0.80
N ALA A 33 11.78 -2.72 -1.74
CA ALA A 33 12.51 -1.48 -1.68
C ALA A 33 11.88 -0.59 -0.61
N ASN A 34 12.32 -0.82 0.62
CA ASN A 34 12.85 0.23 1.50
C ASN A 34 13.35 -0.30 2.85
N LEU A 35 13.72 -1.58 2.95
CA LEU A 35 14.40 -2.07 4.15
C LEU A 35 15.69 -1.26 4.45
N LEU A 36 16.37 -0.77 3.40
CA LEU A 36 17.54 0.11 3.49
C LEU A 36 17.21 1.60 3.76
N HIS A 37 16.01 2.08 3.40
CA HIS A 37 15.60 3.47 3.68
C HIS A 37 15.05 3.64 5.11
N LEU A 38 14.50 2.59 5.71
CA LEU A 38 14.15 2.60 7.14
C LEU A 38 15.39 2.62 8.06
N LEU A 39 16.55 2.24 7.51
CA LEU A 39 17.87 2.28 8.15
C LEU A 39 18.64 3.59 7.86
N ARG A 40 18.14 4.45 6.96
CA ARG A 40 18.71 5.79 6.81
C ARG A 40 18.22 6.68 7.94
N SER A 41 19.16 7.48 8.45
CA SER A 41 19.07 8.31 9.65
C SER A 41 18.18 9.55 9.50
N ASP A 42 17.51 9.70 8.37
CA ASP A 42 16.67 10.83 7.98
C ASP A 42 15.26 10.83 8.63
N ASN A 43 14.89 9.78 9.38
CA ASN A 43 13.59 9.66 10.07
C ASN A 43 13.67 9.59 11.61
N ALA A 44 14.82 9.94 12.19
CA ALA A 44 15.04 9.88 13.64
C ALA A 44 14.10 10.83 14.42
N GLU A 45 13.84 12.03 13.91
CA GLU A 45 12.98 13.01 14.57
C GLU A 45 11.50 12.63 14.57
N ALA A 46 11.02 12.01 13.49
CA ALA A 46 9.64 11.50 13.42
C ALA A 46 9.44 10.35 14.41
N ARG A 47 10.43 9.45 14.54
CA ARG A 47 10.43 8.37 15.54
C ARG A 47 10.51 8.90 16.97
N ALA A 48 11.33 9.93 17.22
CA ALA A 48 11.43 10.56 18.54
C ALA A 48 10.11 11.22 18.96
N ARG A 49 9.44 11.93 18.03
CA ARG A 49 8.12 12.52 18.27
C ARG A 49 7.03 11.47 18.54
N ALA A 50 6.99 10.39 17.77
CA ALA A 50 6.04 9.30 17.98
C ALA A 50 6.25 8.59 19.33
N LYS A 51 7.50 8.42 19.76
CA LYS A 51 7.87 7.82 21.04
C LYS A 51 7.56 8.73 22.24
N ALA A 52 7.78 10.04 22.11
CA ALA A 52 7.41 11.03 23.11
C ALA A 52 5.88 11.16 23.29
N ALA A 53 5.12 10.91 22.22
CA ALA A 53 3.66 10.90 22.22
C ALA A 53 3.02 9.61 22.78
N GLY A 54 3.81 8.69 23.37
CA GLY A 54 3.28 7.49 24.03
C GLY A 54 2.77 6.38 23.09
N HIS A 55 2.94 6.52 21.77
CA HIS A 55 2.60 5.47 20.80
C HIS A 55 3.70 4.39 20.79
N SER A 56 3.84 3.66 21.89
CA SER A 56 4.52 2.37 21.87
C SER A 56 3.56 1.39 21.20
N ASN A 57 3.80 1.09 19.92
CA ASN A 57 3.04 0.09 19.18
C ASN A 57 3.27 -1.30 19.79
N HIS A 58 2.55 -1.60 20.87
CA HIS A 58 2.33 -2.95 21.35
C HIS A 58 1.47 -3.67 20.30
N LYS A 59 2.03 -4.73 19.72
CA LYS A 59 1.58 -5.50 18.55
C LYS A 59 2.02 -4.90 17.21
N LEU A 60 3.28 -5.17 16.87
CA LEU A 60 3.76 -5.24 15.50
C LEU A 60 2.92 -6.29 14.75
N GLY A 61 1.78 -5.87 14.19
CA GLY A 61 1.00 -6.67 13.26
C GLY A 61 1.88 -7.10 12.10
N ARG A 62 1.59 -8.29 11.55
CA ARG A 62 2.50 -9.13 10.76
C ARG A 62 3.19 -8.46 9.55
N ASN A 63 2.87 -7.22 9.12
CA ASN A 63 3.51 -6.57 7.96
C ASN A 63 3.54 -5.04 8.05
N LEU A 64 4.47 -4.48 8.81
CA LEU A 64 4.79 -3.05 8.74
C LEU A 64 5.50 -2.63 7.44
N PHE A 65 5.65 -3.54 6.48
CA PHE A 65 6.47 -3.33 5.28
C PHE A 65 5.68 -3.55 3.98
N GLN A 66 4.36 -3.76 4.07
CA GLN A 66 3.52 -3.90 2.90
C GLN A 66 3.20 -2.49 2.38
N LEU A 67 3.81 -2.11 1.26
CA LEU A 67 3.48 -0.89 0.53
C LEU A 67 2.34 -1.17 -0.45
N GLY A 68 1.60 -0.13 -0.81
CA GLY A 68 0.50 -0.23 -1.75
C GLY A 68 0.96 -0.08 -3.20
N GLY A 69 -0.01 -0.03 -4.09
CA GLY A 69 0.19 0.38 -5.47
C GLY A 69 -1.15 0.57 -6.18
N SER A 70 -1.09 1.16 -7.37
CA SER A 70 -2.25 1.41 -8.22
C SER A 70 -1.95 0.98 -9.64
N PHE A 71 -2.89 0.28 -10.26
CA PHE A 71 -2.72 -0.39 -11.55
C PHE A 71 -3.96 -0.16 -12.41
N VAL A 72 -3.76 -0.05 -13.72
CA VAL A 72 -4.84 -0.06 -14.71
C VAL A 72 -4.52 -1.14 -15.74
N PHE A 73 -5.41 -2.13 -15.82
CA PHE A 73 -5.32 -3.22 -16.78
C PHE A 73 -6.35 -2.99 -17.89
N GLY A 74 -5.89 -3.01 -19.15
CA GLY A 74 -6.74 -2.92 -20.33
C GLY A 74 -7.12 -4.31 -20.88
N PRO A 75 -8.03 -4.37 -21.86
CA PRO A 75 -8.40 -5.62 -22.51
C PRO A 75 -7.20 -6.32 -23.16
N GLY A 76 -7.15 -7.65 -23.07
CA GLY A 76 -6.08 -8.47 -23.65
C GLY A 76 -4.79 -8.50 -22.84
N ASP A 77 -4.90 -8.47 -21.51
CA ASP A 77 -3.77 -8.57 -20.56
C ASP A 77 -2.72 -7.47 -20.76
N VAL A 78 -3.17 -6.24 -21.02
CA VAL A 78 -2.28 -5.09 -21.24
C VAL A 78 -2.21 -4.23 -19.99
N ASP A 79 -1.01 -4.09 -19.44
CA ASP A 79 -0.73 -3.13 -18.37
C ASP A 79 -0.68 -1.70 -18.95
N ARG A 80 -1.70 -0.89 -18.64
CA ARG A 80 -1.80 0.50 -19.11
C ARG A 80 -1.15 1.50 -18.16
N PHE A 81 -1.13 1.17 -16.87
CA PHE A 81 -0.52 1.98 -15.83
C PHE A 81 -0.10 1.12 -14.65
N GLU A 82 1.06 1.45 -14.09
CA GLU A 82 1.59 0.90 -12.86
C GLU A 82 2.17 2.03 -11.99
N HIS A 83 1.83 2.00 -10.71
CA HIS A 83 2.45 2.82 -9.68
C HIS A 83 2.62 2.00 -8.41
N GLY A 84 3.86 1.66 -8.05
CA GLY A 84 4.19 1.16 -6.73
C GLY A 84 4.43 2.30 -5.73
N SER A 85 3.75 2.26 -4.59
CA SER A 85 3.94 3.26 -3.53
C SER A 85 5.38 3.19 -3.00
N LYS A 86 6.06 4.32 -2.89
CA LYS A 86 7.44 4.41 -2.35
C LYS A 86 7.47 4.55 -0.82
N THR A 87 6.42 5.14 -0.26
CA THR A 87 6.25 5.37 1.18
C THR A 87 4.80 5.14 1.59
N PHE A 88 4.56 5.03 2.91
CA PHE A 88 3.20 5.05 3.44
C PHE A 88 2.47 6.34 3.03
N GLY A 89 1.29 6.20 2.45
CA GLY A 89 0.49 7.33 1.96
C GLY A 89 0.90 7.87 0.58
N ASP A 90 1.91 7.27 -0.07
CA ASP A 90 2.21 7.54 -1.48
C ASP A 90 1.13 6.87 -2.35
N ASN A 91 0.39 7.67 -3.08
CA ASN A 91 -0.71 7.23 -3.93
C ASN A 91 -0.47 7.76 -5.36
N ALA A 92 -0.93 6.99 -6.35
CA ALA A 92 -0.93 7.47 -7.73
C ALA A 92 -1.83 8.72 -7.87
N PRO A 93 -1.44 9.71 -8.69
CA PRO A 93 -2.31 10.83 -9.02
C PRO A 93 -3.54 10.33 -9.79
N ILE A 94 -4.72 10.77 -9.38
CA ILE A 94 -6.01 10.31 -9.92
C ILE A 94 -6.10 10.59 -11.42
N GLU A 95 -5.60 11.75 -11.85
CA GLU A 95 -5.61 12.21 -13.24
C GLU A 95 -4.82 11.25 -14.14
N ALA A 96 -3.71 10.69 -13.64
CA ALA A 96 -2.93 9.71 -14.38
C ALA A 96 -3.64 8.36 -14.50
N LEU A 97 -4.36 7.93 -13.46
CA LEU A 97 -5.18 6.72 -13.50
C LEU A 97 -6.30 6.86 -14.53
N LEU A 98 -7.00 8.00 -14.52
CA LEU A 98 -8.10 8.26 -15.46
C LEU A 98 -7.60 8.36 -16.91
N ALA A 99 -6.44 8.98 -17.14
CA ALA A 99 -5.85 9.08 -18.48
C ALA A 99 -5.39 7.72 -19.05
N ALA A 100 -5.19 6.71 -18.19
CA ALA A 100 -4.80 5.37 -18.58
C ALA A 100 -5.98 4.43 -18.86
N LEU A 101 -7.22 4.86 -18.62
CA LEU A 101 -8.41 4.06 -18.89
C LEU A 101 -8.56 3.79 -20.40
N PRO A 102 -8.98 2.58 -20.79
CA PRO A 102 -9.17 2.20 -22.20
C PRO A 102 -10.39 2.84 -22.85
#